data_AF-A0A958QUQ7-F1
#
_entry.id   AF-A0A958QUQ7-F1
#
_cell.length_a   1.000
_cell.length_b   1.000
_cell.length_c   1.000
_cell.angle_alpha   90.00
_cell.angle_beta   90.00
_cell.angle_gamma   90.00
#
_symmetry.space_group_name_H-M   'P 1'
#
loop_
_entity.id
_entity.type
_entity.pdbx_description
1 polymer ?
#
loop_
_entity_poly.entity_id
_entity_poly.type
_entity_poly.pdbx_seq_one_letter_code
_entity_poly.pdbx_strand_id
1 'polypeptide(L)'
;MKDVVIFNGQNALDFHEIRDSVIRIPEVSMRIREAQNVWDAIGESDFSFYNFLVSENPTYLSNIKIKNLVTSIVQIALYERYVRRFGRPEYVVGTVNGDSPLGVCIGQTTFEDMILTSQVAKPIFTLPKVVASQGETLLSGISLAELGIFKFNEDSGKYQRVAEDKQEIVKILAYLFEECHVKKLVNIGPGSSTIEPLQKDLLLKDIQIVESIDADPMLSWFWSEMRRVTEQVTLAQ
;
A
#
# COMPACT_ATOMS: atom_id res chain seq x y z
N MET A 1 16.72 2.05 -16.14
CA MET A 1 15.39 2.54 -16.58
C MET A 1 14.72 3.14 -15.36
N LYS A 2 14.21 4.36 -15.46
CA LYS A 2 13.58 5.05 -14.32
C LYS A 2 12.25 4.42 -13.98
N ASP A 3 12.04 4.08 -12.72
CA ASP A 3 10.82 3.47 -12.23
C ASP A 3 10.21 4.21 -11.04
N VAL A 4 8.90 4.03 -10.90
CA VAL A 4 8.14 4.51 -9.75
C VAL A 4 7.36 3.36 -9.15
N VAL A 5 7.49 3.20 -7.84
CA VAL A 5 6.59 2.38 -7.03
C VAL A 5 5.45 3.24 -6.51
N ILE A 6 4.22 2.74 -6.61
CA ILE A 6 3.07 3.35 -5.95
C ILE A 6 2.50 2.40 -4.89
N PHE A 7 2.19 2.93 -3.72
CA PHE A 7 1.40 2.24 -2.70
C PHE A 7 -0.07 2.58 -2.94
N ASN A 8 -0.80 1.63 -3.51
CA ASN A 8 -2.20 1.83 -3.82
C ASN A 8 -3.01 0.56 -3.54
N GLY A 9 -4.34 0.68 -3.48
CA GLY A 9 -5.23 -0.48 -3.39
C GLY A 9 -5.66 -0.88 -1.98
N GLN A 10 -6.02 0.09 -1.13
CA GLN A 10 -6.61 -0.22 0.20
C GLN A 10 -7.85 -1.13 0.10
N ASN A 11 -8.63 -1.02 -0.98
CA ASN A 11 -9.86 -1.80 -1.18
C ASN A 11 -9.63 -3.12 -1.90
N ALA A 12 -8.41 -3.39 -2.33
CA ALA A 12 -8.17 -4.51 -3.20
C ALA A 12 -8.09 -5.83 -2.40
N LEU A 13 -7.77 -5.74 -1.09
CA LEU A 13 -8.01 -6.81 -0.13
C LEU A 13 -9.49 -7.00 0.25
N ASP A 14 -10.46 -6.25 -0.31
CA ASP A 14 -11.88 -6.44 0.03
C ASP A 14 -12.43 -7.77 -0.50
N PHE A 15 -11.79 -8.33 -1.51
CA PHE A 15 -12.09 -9.62 -2.10
C PHE A 15 -11.40 -10.74 -1.31
N HIS A 16 -12.17 -11.75 -0.88
CA HIS A 16 -11.68 -12.83 -0.03
C HIS A 16 -10.60 -13.69 -0.73
N GLU A 17 -10.80 -13.96 -2.02
CA GLU A 17 -9.89 -14.73 -2.88
C GLU A 17 -8.51 -14.10 -2.97
N ILE A 18 -8.48 -12.76 -2.91
CA ILE A 18 -7.26 -11.96 -2.93
C ILE A 18 -6.52 -12.10 -1.61
N ARG A 19 -7.23 -12.03 -0.48
CA ARG A 19 -6.64 -12.23 0.85
C ARG A 19 -6.05 -13.63 0.99
N ASP A 20 -6.78 -14.65 0.55
CA ASP A 20 -6.36 -16.06 0.55
C ASP A 20 -5.15 -16.36 -0.34
N SER A 21 -4.98 -15.58 -1.41
CA SER A 21 -3.86 -15.71 -2.33
C SER A 21 -2.62 -15.01 -1.78
N VAL A 22 -2.78 -13.76 -1.33
CA VAL A 22 -1.68 -12.92 -0.86
C VAL A 22 -1.05 -13.47 0.42
N ILE A 23 -1.82 -14.10 1.30
CA ILE A 23 -1.30 -14.70 2.54
C ILE A 23 -0.35 -15.87 2.30
N ARG A 24 -0.37 -16.49 1.10
CA ARG A 24 0.54 -17.58 0.71
C ARG A 24 1.92 -17.09 0.31
N ILE A 25 2.07 -15.78 0.05
CA ILE A 25 3.37 -15.17 -0.25
C ILE A 25 4.22 -15.20 1.03
N PRO A 26 5.39 -15.87 1.05
CA PRO A 26 6.16 -16.06 2.28
C PRO A 26 6.52 -14.75 2.98
N GLU A 27 6.91 -13.72 2.23
CA GLU A 27 7.23 -12.41 2.79
C GLU A 27 6.03 -11.77 3.50
N VAL A 28 4.83 -11.97 2.97
CA VAL A 28 3.59 -11.47 3.58
C VAL A 28 3.30 -12.22 4.87
N SER A 29 3.33 -13.56 4.87
CA SER A 29 3.07 -14.33 6.10
C SER A 29 4.12 -14.04 7.18
N MET A 30 5.39 -13.85 6.80
CA MET A 30 6.45 -13.44 7.72
C MET A 30 6.17 -12.07 8.34
N ARG A 31 5.80 -11.07 7.52
CA ARG A 31 5.54 -9.71 8.00
C ARG A 31 4.26 -9.62 8.85
N ILE A 32 3.25 -10.43 8.55
CA ILE A 32 2.06 -10.59 9.41
C ILE A 32 2.46 -11.16 10.78
N ARG A 33 3.32 -12.17 10.82
CA ARG A 33 3.80 -12.74 12.09
C ARG A 33 4.62 -11.74 12.90
N GLU A 34 5.46 -10.96 12.23
CA GLU A 34 6.21 -9.88 12.86
C GLU A 34 5.27 -8.82 13.46
N ALA A 35 4.23 -8.41 12.72
CA ALA A 35 3.20 -7.50 13.23
C ALA A 35 2.49 -8.09 14.46
N GLN A 36 2.14 -9.38 14.40
CA GLN A 36 1.49 -10.07 15.51
C GLN A 36 2.40 -10.09 16.75
N ASN A 37 3.69 -10.37 16.60
CA ASN A 37 4.62 -10.36 17.72
C ASN A 37 4.73 -8.97 18.37
N VAL A 38 4.78 -7.91 17.56
CA VAL A 38 4.76 -6.52 18.06
C VAL A 38 3.45 -6.27 18.81
N TRP A 39 2.32 -6.68 18.23
CA TRP A 39 1.00 -6.50 18.82
C TRP A 39 0.79 -7.26 20.13
N ASP A 40 1.24 -8.51 20.19
CA ASP A 40 1.11 -9.36 21.38
C ASP A 40 1.99 -8.87 22.54
N ALA A 41 3.15 -8.28 22.24
CA ALA A 41 4.06 -7.72 23.24
C ALA A 41 3.42 -6.55 24.03
N ILE A 42 2.34 -5.98 23.50
CA ILE A 42 1.69 -4.79 24.03
C ILE A 42 0.51 -5.13 24.98
N GLY A 43 -0.02 -6.35 24.94
CA GLY A 43 -0.96 -6.88 25.93
C GLY A 43 -2.44 -7.02 25.49
N GLU A 44 -3.04 -8.13 25.97
CA GLU A 44 -4.46 -8.57 25.91
C GLU A 44 -5.30 -8.10 24.71
N SER A 45 -5.03 -8.68 23.55
CA SER A 45 -6.09 -8.82 22.57
C SER A 45 -6.11 -10.24 22.02
N ASP A 46 -7.28 -10.88 22.01
CA ASP A 46 -7.53 -12.13 21.27
C ASP A 46 -7.49 -11.94 19.74
N PHE A 47 -6.97 -10.79 19.28
CA PHE A 47 -6.95 -10.42 17.89
C PHE A 47 -5.76 -11.08 17.18
N SER A 48 -6.07 -11.70 16.03
CA SER A 48 -5.08 -12.28 15.14
C SER A 48 -5.16 -11.60 13.78
N PHE A 49 -4.07 -10.97 13.34
CA PHE A 49 -3.98 -10.37 12.00
C PHE A 49 -4.20 -11.42 10.92
N TYR A 50 -3.69 -12.63 11.13
CA TYR A 50 -3.85 -13.75 10.20
C TYR A 50 -5.33 -14.13 10.08
N ASN A 51 -6.01 -14.36 11.20
CA ASN A 51 -7.43 -14.76 11.22
C ASN A 51 -8.32 -13.65 10.66
N PHE A 52 -7.98 -12.38 10.93
CA PHE A 52 -8.70 -11.24 10.36
C PHE A 52 -8.55 -11.18 8.84
N LEU A 53 -7.34 -11.37 8.31
CA LEU A 53 -7.09 -11.36 6.87
C LEU A 53 -7.88 -12.47 6.16
N VAL A 54 -7.98 -13.67 6.73
CA VAL A 54 -8.75 -14.79 6.14
C VAL A 54 -10.25 -14.80 6.53
N SER A 55 -10.71 -13.81 7.29
CA SER A 55 -12.10 -13.75 7.72
C SER A 55 -13.06 -13.47 6.56
N GLU A 56 -14.34 -13.77 6.77
CA GLU A 56 -15.40 -13.46 5.81
C GLU A 56 -15.52 -11.95 5.55
N ASN A 57 -15.95 -11.59 4.35
CA ASN A 57 -16.06 -10.19 3.91
C ASN A 57 -16.83 -9.29 4.89
N PRO A 58 -17.97 -9.67 5.50
CA PRO A 58 -18.67 -8.79 6.45
C PRO A 58 -17.80 -8.40 7.65
N THR A 59 -17.03 -9.35 8.18
CA THR A 59 -16.11 -9.13 9.32
C THR A 59 -14.94 -8.24 8.90
N TYR A 60 -14.37 -8.50 7.72
CA TYR A 60 -13.25 -7.74 7.19
C TYR A 60 -13.65 -6.28 6.89
N LEU A 61 -14.78 -6.08 6.22
CA LEU A 61 -15.24 -4.77 5.75
C LEU A 61 -15.78 -3.89 6.87
N SER A 62 -16.29 -4.47 7.97
CA SER A 62 -16.81 -3.71 9.11
C SER A 62 -15.71 -3.04 9.95
N ASN A 63 -14.45 -3.47 9.83
CA ASN A 63 -13.34 -2.99 10.66
C ASN A 63 -12.31 -2.18 9.85
N ILE A 64 -12.72 -1.01 9.33
CA ILE A 64 -11.92 -0.17 8.41
C ILE A 64 -10.51 0.13 8.95
N LYS A 65 -10.37 0.44 10.25
CA LYS A 65 -9.06 0.74 10.85
C LYS A 65 -8.11 -0.46 10.80
N ILE A 66 -8.60 -1.64 11.14
CA ILE A 66 -7.82 -2.88 11.13
C ILE A 66 -7.50 -3.27 9.68
N LYS A 67 -8.47 -3.16 8.78
CA LYS A 67 -8.28 -3.33 7.34
C LYS A 67 -7.15 -2.46 6.81
N ASN A 68 -7.13 -1.17 7.15
CA ASN A 68 -6.07 -0.26 6.70
C ASN A 68 -4.70 -0.70 7.20
N LEU A 69 -4.58 -1.01 8.49
CA LEU A 69 -3.33 -1.51 9.07
C LEU A 69 -2.83 -2.80 8.40
N VAL A 70 -3.72 -3.78 8.22
CA VAL A 70 -3.41 -5.06 7.56
C VAL A 70 -3.00 -4.86 6.11
N THR A 71 -3.67 -3.95 5.39
CA THR A 71 -3.28 -3.62 4.02
C THR A 71 -1.88 -3.05 3.97
N SER A 72 -1.53 -2.17 4.91
CA SER A 72 -0.18 -1.58 4.98
C SER A 72 0.89 -2.62 5.31
N ILE A 73 0.61 -3.56 6.22
CA ILE A 73 1.50 -4.70 6.52
C ILE A 73 1.77 -5.52 5.24
N VAL A 74 0.72 -5.84 4.49
CA VAL A 74 0.81 -6.57 3.21
C VAL A 74 1.62 -5.78 2.19
N GLN A 75 1.32 -4.49 2.01
CA GLN A 75 2.02 -3.63 1.05
C GLN A 75 3.52 -3.49 1.36
N ILE A 76 3.89 -3.37 2.64
CA ILE A 76 5.30 -3.35 3.05
C ILE A 76 6.00 -4.65 2.66
N ALA A 77 5.37 -5.81 2.91
CA ALA A 77 5.95 -7.10 2.54
C ALA A 77 6.14 -7.26 1.02
N LEU A 78 5.15 -6.83 0.24
CA LEU A 78 5.21 -6.84 -1.22
C LEU A 78 6.30 -5.88 -1.75
N TYR A 79 6.45 -4.71 -1.15
CA TYR A 79 7.52 -3.77 -1.47
C TYR A 79 8.89 -4.36 -1.17
N GLU A 80 9.10 -4.94 0.00
CA GLU A 80 10.38 -5.56 0.33
C GLU A 80 10.75 -6.69 -0.61
N ARG A 81 9.77 -7.53 -0.96
CA ARG A 81 9.95 -8.58 -1.97
C ARG A 81 10.39 -7.98 -3.31
N TYR A 82 9.73 -6.91 -3.74
CA TYR A 82 10.09 -6.18 -4.96
C TYR A 82 11.53 -5.65 -4.87
N VAL A 83 11.90 -4.96 -3.78
CA VAL A 83 13.24 -4.38 -3.60
C VAL A 83 14.33 -5.45 -3.59
N ARG A 84 14.09 -6.59 -2.95
CA ARG A 84 15.04 -7.72 -2.96
C ARG A 84 15.31 -8.26 -4.36
N ARG A 85 14.31 -8.22 -5.25
CA ARG A 85 14.40 -8.79 -6.60
C ARG A 85 14.88 -7.79 -7.65
N PHE A 86 14.47 -6.54 -7.55
CA PHE A 86 14.67 -5.53 -8.60
C PHE A 86 15.50 -4.33 -8.15
N GLY A 87 15.87 -4.25 -6.87
CA GLY A 87 16.54 -3.10 -6.29
C GLY A 87 15.56 -2.01 -5.83
N ARG A 88 16.11 -0.93 -5.27
CA ARG A 88 15.29 0.21 -4.81
C ARG A 88 14.78 1.00 -6.02
N PRO A 89 13.49 1.37 -6.07
CA PRO A 89 12.97 2.18 -7.15
C PRO A 89 13.46 3.62 -7.05
N GLU A 90 13.59 4.29 -8.20
CA GLU A 90 14.04 5.69 -8.23
C GLU A 90 13.01 6.61 -7.57
N TYR A 91 11.72 6.34 -7.76
CA TYR A 91 10.62 7.10 -7.17
C TYR A 91 9.67 6.21 -6.38
N VAL A 92 9.09 6.78 -5.33
CA VAL A 92 8.07 6.13 -4.51
C VAL A 92 6.95 7.14 -4.23
N VAL A 93 5.70 6.69 -4.40
CA VAL A 93 4.50 7.49 -4.18
C VAL A 93 3.54 6.73 -3.26
N GLY A 94 2.91 7.43 -2.33
CA GLY A 94 1.89 6.87 -1.46
C GLY A 94 1.31 7.92 -0.54
N THR A 95 0.38 7.51 0.33
CA THR A 95 -0.16 8.42 1.35
C THR A 95 0.92 8.73 2.39
N VAL A 96 0.95 9.95 2.92
CA VAL A 96 1.88 10.34 3.99
C VAL A 96 1.21 10.38 5.37
N ASN A 97 -0.11 10.26 5.42
CA ASN A 97 -0.91 10.25 6.64
C ASN A 97 -1.52 8.87 6.95
N GLY A 98 -1.95 8.70 8.20
CA GLY A 98 -2.56 7.46 8.69
C GLY A 98 -1.57 6.30 8.82
N ASP A 99 -2.10 5.08 8.79
CA ASP A 99 -1.31 3.85 8.85
C ASP A 99 -0.68 3.59 7.47
N SER A 100 0.16 4.48 6.97
CA SER A 100 0.71 4.40 5.61
C SER A 100 1.94 3.48 5.54
N PRO A 101 2.01 2.56 4.56
CA PRO A 101 3.22 1.75 4.34
C PRO A 101 4.41 2.58 3.87
N LEU A 102 4.17 3.77 3.30
CA LEU A 102 5.19 4.59 2.66
C LEU A 102 6.29 4.96 3.64
N GLY A 103 5.92 5.44 4.83
CA GLY A 103 6.87 5.90 5.85
C GLY A 103 7.87 4.82 6.26
N VAL A 104 7.41 3.57 6.39
CA VAL A 104 8.27 2.41 6.67
C VAL A 104 9.21 2.15 5.49
N CYS A 105 8.66 2.13 4.28
CA CYS A 105 9.40 1.78 3.06
C CYS A 105 10.49 2.79 2.68
N ILE A 106 10.31 4.05 3.07
CA ILE A 106 11.31 5.12 2.88
C ILE A 106 12.22 5.35 4.10
N GLY A 107 12.00 4.61 5.19
CA GLY A 107 12.81 4.68 6.42
C GLY A 107 12.58 5.92 7.28
N GLN A 108 11.40 6.54 7.18
CA GLN A 108 10.99 7.65 8.05
C GLN A 108 10.41 7.19 9.39
N THR A 109 9.81 5.99 9.43
CA THR A 109 9.33 5.34 10.65
C THR A 109 9.75 3.87 10.63
N THR A 110 9.84 3.25 11.80
CA THR A 110 10.08 1.81 11.89
C THR A 110 8.77 1.05 11.66
N PHE A 111 8.88 -0.23 11.29
CA PHE A 111 7.72 -1.10 11.18
C PHE A 111 6.99 -1.23 12.53
N GLU A 112 7.76 -1.41 13.61
CA GLU A 112 7.25 -1.49 14.98
C GLU A 112 6.48 -0.22 15.35
N ASP A 113 7.07 0.97 15.14
CA ASP A 113 6.42 2.25 15.44
C ASP A 113 5.11 2.43 14.66
N MET A 114 5.05 1.98 13.40
CA MET A 114 3.81 2.03 12.61
C MET A 114 2.70 1.19 13.26
N ILE A 115 3.02 -0.01 13.77
CA ILE A 115 2.04 -0.86 14.47
C ILE A 115 1.59 -0.18 15.78
N LEU A 116 2.55 0.30 16.57
CA LEU A 116 2.32 0.92 17.89
C LEU A 116 1.52 2.21 17.83
N THR A 117 1.72 3.01 16.78
CA THR A 117 1.05 4.31 16.61
C THR A 117 -0.21 4.23 15.74
N SER A 118 -0.54 3.02 15.29
CA SER A 118 -1.69 2.78 14.41
C SER A 118 -3.00 3.28 15.01
N GLN A 119 -3.97 3.64 14.17
CA GLN A 119 -5.27 4.09 14.65
C GLN A 119 -6.04 3.03 15.45
N VAL A 120 -5.68 1.75 15.28
CA VAL A 120 -6.21 0.61 16.02
C VAL A 120 -5.61 0.58 17.43
N ALA A 121 -4.32 0.92 17.58
CA ALA A 121 -3.64 0.97 18.87
C ALA A 121 -3.98 2.22 19.70
N LYS A 122 -4.32 3.35 19.08
CA LYS A 122 -4.67 4.63 19.77
C LYS A 122 -5.74 4.52 20.88
N PRO A 123 -6.85 3.77 20.76
CA PRO A 123 -7.80 3.59 21.86
C PRO A 123 -7.27 2.67 22.98
N ILE A 124 -6.26 1.85 22.71
CA ILE A 124 -5.61 0.95 23.67
C ILE A 124 -4.49 1.70 24.42
N PHE A 125 -3.88 2.72 23.79
CA PHE A 125 -2.75 3.48 24.31
C PHE A 125 -3.01 4.99 24.40
N THR A 126 -3.02 5.53 25.61
CA THR A 126 -2.72 6.95 25.83
C THR A 126 -1.21 7.14 25.88
N LEU A 127 -0.57 7.22 24.71
CA LEU A 127 0.83 7.65 24.64
C LEU A 127 0.94 9.16 24.94
N PRO A 128 2.01 9.64 25.61
CA PRO A 128 2.25 11.06 25.76
C PRO A 128 2.44 11.68 24.37
N LYS A 129 1.61 12.68 24.04
CA LYS A 129 1.68 13.42 22.77
C LYS A 129 3.08 13.99 22.58
N VAL A 130 3.88 13.40 21.70
CA VAL A 130 4.97 14.12 21.05
C VAL A 130 4.30 15.09 20.07
N VAL A 131 4.51 16.37 20.33
CA VAL A 131 3.91 17.48 19.59
C VAL A 131 4.43 17.44 18.15
N ALA A 132 3.56 17.01 17.22
CA ALA A 132 3.66 17.40 15.82
C ALA A 132 2.40 18.19 15.48
N SER A 133 2.56 19.50 15.34
CA SER A 133 1.54 20.38 14.80
C SER A 133 1.42 20.13 13.30
N GLN A 134 0.21 19.86 12.83
CA GLN A 134 -0.45 20.54 11.72
C GLN A 134 -1.86 19.95 11.57
N GLY A 135 -2.86 20.84 11.52
CA GLY A 135 -4.26 20.48 11.60
C GLY A 135 -4.72 19.63 10.41
N GLU A 136 -5.33 18.49 10.72
CA GLU A 136 -6.10 17.72 9.75
C GLU A 136 -7.18 18.65 9.17
N THR A 137 -7.14 18.87 7.86
CA THR A 137 -8.17 19.66 7.17
C THR A 137 -9.42 18.79 7.06
N LEU A 138 -10.24 18.82 8.10
CA LEU A 138 -11.52 18.13 8.17
C LEU A 138 -12.55 18.87 7.31
N LEU A 139 -12.81 18.37 6.11
CA LEU A 139 -14.08 18.61 5.42
C LEU A 139 -14.94 17.35 5.61
N SER A 140 -16.10 17.52 6.23
CA SER A 140 -17.11 16.48 6.48
C SER A 140 -16.64 15.18 7.17
N GLY A 141 -15.63 15.23 8.04
CA GLY A 141 -15.21 14.07 8.83
C GLY A 141 -14.41 13.01 8.07
N ILE A 142 -14.00 13.29 6.83
CA ILE A 142 -13.13 12.41 6.03
C ILE A 142 -11.77 13.10 5.89
N SER A 143 -10.73 12.51 6.47
CA SER A 143 -9.36 12.97 6.28
C SER A 143 -8.97 12.73 4.82
N LEU A 144 -8.65 13.80 4.08
CA LEU A 144 -8.15 13.68 2.71
C LEU A 144 -6.78 13.01 2.75
N ALA A 145 -6.60 11.95 1.95
CA ALA A 145 -5.32 11.29 1.81
C ALA A 145 -4.30 12.27 1.21
N GLU A 146 -3.28 12.64 1.98
CA GLU A 146 -2.19 13.47 1.47
C GLU A 146 -1.19 12.53 0.78
N LEU A 147 -0.90 12.76 -0.49
CA LEU A 147 0.08 11.98 -1.24
C LEU A 147 1.45 12.64 -1.17
N GLY A 148 2.50 11.83 -1.11
CA GLY A 148 3.89 12.28 -1.16
C GLY A 148 4.64 11.60 -2.29
N ILE A 149 5.53 12.36 -2.95
CA ILE A 149 6.47 11.88 -3.95
C ILE A 149 7.87 11.92 -3.35
N PHE A 150 8.56 10.80 -3.38
CA PHE A 150 9.91 10.66 -2.85
C PHE A 150 10.84 10.11 -3.93
N LYS A 151 12.03 10.71 -4.05
CA LYS A 151 13.09 10.25 -4.95
C LYS A 151 14.23 9.65 -4.15
N PHE A 152 14.73 8.51 -4.60
CA PHE A 152 15.92 7.90 -4.03
C PHE A 152 17.16 8.73 -4.38
N ASN A 153 17.92 9.11 -3.37
CA ASN A 153 19.20 9.79 -3.52
C ASN A 153 20.31 8.78 -3.24
N GLU A 154 21.05 8.40 -4.28
CA GLU A 154 22.11 7.39 -4.21
C GLU A 154 23.25 7.80 -3.26
N ASP A 155 23.61 9.09 -3.23
CA ASP A 155 24.71 9.60 -2.39
C ASP A 155 24.41 9.46 -0.89
N SER A 156 23.15 9.72 -0.50
CA SER A 156 22.70 9.63 0.89
C SER A 156 22.15 8.26 1.27
N GLY A 157 21.86 7.40 0.29
CA GLY A 157 21.18 6.12 0.49
C GLY A 157 19.74 6.25 1.02
N LYS A 158 19.11 7.43 0.88
CA LYS A 158 17.80 7.77 1.45
C LYS A 158 16.86 8.37 0.43
N TYR A 159 15.57 8.28 0.72
CA TYR A 159 14.52 8.96 -0.04
C TYR A 159 14.37 10.42 0.40
N GLN A 160 14.23 11.32 -0.56
CA GLN A 160 14.02 12.75 -0.34
C GLN A 160 12.69 13.17 -0.99
N ARG A 161 11.90 13.99 -0.29
CA ARG A 161 10.61 14.47 -0.80
C ARG A 161 10.87 15.41 -1.97
N VAL A 162 10.20 15.17 -3.10
CA VAL A 162 10.35 15.95 -4.33
C VAL A 162 9.32 17.08 -4.42
N ALA A 163 8.11 16.85 -3.90
CA ALA A 163 7.06 17.85 -3.88
C ALA A 163 6.12 17.67 -2.68
N GLU A 164 5.59 18.79 -2.17
CA GLU A 164 4.48 18.85 -1.21
C GLU A 164 3.21 19.17 -1.97
N ASP A 165 2.53 18.14 -2.46
CA ASP A 165 1.40 18.35 -3.36
C ASP A 165 0.16 17.65 -2.82
N LYS A 166 -0.86 18.46 -2.50
CA LYS A 166 -2.27 18.00 -2.39
C LYS A 166 -2.82 17.70 -3.78
N GLN A 167 -2.10 16.90 -4.56
CA GLN A 167 -2.46 16.56 -5.93
C GLN A 167 -3.03 15.14 -5.99
N GLU A 168 -3.99 14.97 -6.90
CA GLU A 168 -4.51 13.66 -7.26
C GLU A 168 -3.39 12.79 -7.85
N ILE A 169 -3.44 11.49 -7.57
CA ILE A 169 -2.48 10.50 -8.07
C ILE A 169 -2.27 10.58 -9.59
N VAL A 170 -3.32 10.92 -10.35
CA VAL A 170 -3.26 11.08 -11.81
C VAL A 170 -2.28 12.17 -12.22
N LYS A 171 -2.29 13.32 -11.53
CA LYS A 171 -1.40 14.45 -11.81
C LYS A 171 0.05 14.14 -11.41
N ILE A 172 0.22 13.47 -10.28
CA ILE A 172 1.52 12.97 -9.82
C ILE A 172 2.13 12.04 -10.87
N LEU A 173 1.35 11.09 -11.37
CA LEU A 173 1.79 10.15 -12.39
C LEU A 173 2.13 10.88 -13.70
N ALA A 174 1.29 11.82 -14.16
CA ALA A 174 1.58 12.63 -15.34
C ALA A 174 2.93 13.37 -15.21
N TYR A 175 3.16 14.04 -14.08
CA TYR A 175 4.44 14.71 -13.79
C TYR A 175 5.63 13.73 -13.83
N LEU A 176 5.50 12.56 -13.22
CA LEU A 176 6.58 11.56 -13.21
C LEU A 176 6.91 11.04 -14.61
N PHE A 177 5.90 10.86 -15.46
CA PHE A 177 6.10 10.33 -16.81
C PHE A 177 6.60 11.40 -17.79
N GLU A 178 6.07 12.62 -17.71
CA GLU A 178 6.36 13.69 -18.66
C GLU A 178 7.64 14.44 -18.28
N GLU A 179 7.78 14.85 -17.01
CA GLU A 179 8.89 15.68 -16.55
C GLU A 179 10.06 14.84 -16.00
N CYS A 180 9.77 13.79 -15.23
CA CYS A 180 10.83 12.94 -14.67
C CYS A 180 11.30 11.82 -15.61
N HIS A 181 10.57 11.59 -16.71
CA HIS A 181 10.81 10.53 -17.70
C HIS A 181 10.81 9.12 -17.11
N VAL A 182 9.92 8.86 -16.14
CA VAL A 182 9.66 7.50 -15.64
C VAL A 182 9.08 6.63 -16.76
N LYS A 183 9.58 5.40 -16.90
CA LYS A 183 9.16 4.45 -17.94
C LYS A 183 8.57 3.15 -17.41
N LYS A 184 8.59 2.96 -16.09
CA LYS A 184 8.03 1.79 -15.43
C LYS A 184 7.26 2.21 -14.18
N LEU A 185 6.00 1.79 -14.11
CA LEU A 185 5.11 1.94 -12.98
C LEU A 185 4.94 0.59 -12.30
N VAL A 186 5.22 0.52 -11.00
CA VAL A 186 5.05 -0.68 -10.19
C VAL A 186 3.97 -0.43 -9.15
N ASN A 187 2.88 -1.17 -9.22
CA ASN A 187 1.82 -1.10 -8.23
C ASN A 187 2.12 -2.07 -7.07
N ILE A 188 2.37 -1.52 -5.89
CA ILE A 188 2.48 -2.26 -4.64
C ILE A 188 1.12 -2.27 -3.97
N GLY A 189 0.43 -3.38 -4.15
CA GLY A 189 -0.89 -3.58 -3.59
C GLY A 189 -1.66 -4.63 -4.37
N PRO A 190 -2.70 -5.19 -3.75
CA PRO A 190 -3.44 -6.28 -4.34
C PRO A 190 -4.55 -5.78 -5.25
N GLY A 191 -4.29 -4.81 -6.14
CA GLY A 191 -5.20 -4.32 -7.19
C GLY A 191 -5.01 -2.86 -7.58
N SER A 192 -5.49 -2.53 -8.79
CA SER A 192 -5.15 -1.28 -9.48
C SER A 192 -6.37 -0.50 -10.01
N SER A 193 -7.46 -0.47 -9.27
CA SER A 193 -8.67 0.30 -9.65
C SER A 193 -8.41 1.78 -9.98
N THR A 194 -7.32 2.35 -9.45
CA THR A 194 -6.91 3.74 -9.76
C THR A 194 -6.02 3.86 -11.00
N ILE A 195 -5.36 2.77 -11.42
CA ILE A 195 -4.49 2.75 -12.62
C ILE A 195 -5.30 2.32 -13.85
N GLU A 196 -6.35 1.52 -13.68
CA GLU A 196 -7.23 1.05 -14.77
C GLU A 196 -7.67 2.18 -15.72
N PRO A 197 -8.15 3.35 -15.24
CA PRO A 197 -8.54 4.44 -16.14
C PRO A 197 -7.38 5.01 -16.96
N LEU A 198 -6.15 4.93 -16.44
CA LEU A 198 -4.95 5.47 -17.07
C LEU A 198 -4.25 4.43 -17.96
N GLN A 199 -4.56 3.14 -17.82
CA GLN A 199 -3.79 2.06 -18.43
C GLN A 199 -3.64 2.22 -19.95
N LYS A 200 -4.70 2.62 -20.66
CA LYS A 200 -4.65 2.84 -22.12
C LYS A 200 -3.69 3.97 -22.49
N ASP A 201 -3.77 5.10 -21.79
CA ASP A 201 -2.92 6.26 -22.05
C ASP A 201 -1.46 5.99 -21.71
N LEU A 202 -1.21 5.22 -20.64
CA LEU A 202 0.14 4.82 -20.24
C LEU A 202 0.78 3.85 -21.25
N LEU A 203 0.01 2.91 -21.79
CA LEU A 203 0.47 2.00 -22.84
C LEU A 203 0.82 2.76 -24.12
N LEU A 204 0.05 3.79 -24.50
CA LEU A 204 0.37 4.67 -25.64
C LEU A 204 1.66 5.48 -25.43
N LYS A 205 2.07 5.71 -24.18
CA LYS A 205 3.30 6.44 -23.81
C LYS A 205 4.51 5.52 -23.61
N ASP A 206 4.41 4.24 -24.00
CA ASP A 206 5.42 3.20 -23.79
C ASP A 206 5.81 3.03 -22.31
N ILE A 207 4.85 3.14 -21.39
CA ILE A 207 5.06 2.96 -19.96
C ILE A 207 4.75 1.52 -19.58
N GLN A 208 5.72 0.83 -19.00
CA GLN A 208 5.55 -0.53 -18.49
C GLN A 208 4.81 -0.49 -17.15
N ILE A 209 3.66 -1.15 -17.06
CA ILE A 209 2.92 -1.32 -15.80
C ILE A 209 3.17 -2.73 -15.27
N VAL A 210 3.55 -2.84 -14.00
CA VAL A 210 3.81 -4.12 -13.32
C VAL A 210 3.06 -4.16 -12.01
N GLU A 211 2.28 -5.21 -11.79
CA GLU A 211 1.68 -5.48 -10.49
C GLU A 211 2.65 -6.30 -9.63
N SER A 212 2.80 -5.93 -8.37
CA SER A 212 3.68 -6.65 -7.43
C SER A 212 3.27 -8.10 -7.21
N ILE A 213 1.98 -8.42 -7.33
CA ILE A 213 1.45 -9.78 -7.21
C ILE A 213 1.86 -10.65 -8.41
N ASP A 214 1.93 -10.08 -9.62
CA ASP A 214 2.33 -10.82 -10.83
C ASP A 214 3.79 -11.29 -10.79
N ALA A 215 4.59 -10.72 -9.88
CA ALA A 215 5.94 -11.21 -9.65
C ALA A 215 5.96 -12.63 -9.04
N ASP A 216 4.83 -13.12 -8.50
CA ASP A 216 4.67 -14.47 -7.99
C ASP A 216 4.26 -15.45 -9.10
N PRO A 217 5.10 -16.44 -9.45
CA PRO A 217 4.73 -17.46 -10.43
C PRO A 217 3.47 -18.25 -10.05
N MET A 218 3.17 -18.37 -8.76
CA MET A 218 1.96 -19.04 -8.28
C MET A 218 0.70 -18.17 -8.37
N LEU A 219 0.83 -16.87 -8.65
CA LEU A 219 -0.27 -15.92 -8.77
C LEU A 219 -0.32 -15.22 -10.14
N SER A 220 0.44 -15.68 -11.14
CA SER A 220 0.40 -15.10 -12.48
C SER A 220 -0.97 -15.24 -13.19
N TRP A 221 -1.82 -16.15 -12.71
CA TRP A 221 -3.20 -16.35 -13.18
C TRP A 221 -4.17 -15.33 -12.57
N PHE A 222 -3.79 -14.67 -11.48
CA PHE A 222 -4.68 -13.99 -10.56
C PHE A 222 -5.42 -12.80 -11.20
N TRP A 223 -4.70 -11.84 -11.78
CA TRP A 223 -5.33 -10.68 -12.41
C TRP A 223 -6.13 -11.00 -13.66
N SER A 224 -5.74 -12.07 -14.36
CA SER A 224 -6.50 -12.58 -15.50
C SER A 224 -7.85 -13.14 -15.05
N GLU A 225 -7.88 -13.87 -13.93
CA GLU A 225 -9.11 -14.41 -13.37
C GLU A 225 -9.99 -13.34 -12.73
N MET A 226 -9.42 -12.40 -11.98
CA MET A 226 -10.19 -11.30 -11.36
C MET A 226 -10.87 -10.41 -12.42
N ARG A 227 -10.18 -10.11 -13.53
CA ARG A 227 -10.80 -9.38 -14.65
C ARG A 227 -11.96 -10.15 -15.25
N ARG A 228 -11.81 -11.47 -15.44
CA ARG A 228 -12.87 -12.35 -15.94
C ARG A 228 -14.11 -12.33 -15.04
N VAL A 229 -13.92 -12.41 -13.72
CA VAL A 229 -15.02 -12.34 -12.73
C VAL A 229 -15.69 -10.97 -12.75
N THR A 230 -14.91 -9.89 -12.80
CA THR A 230 -15.42 -8.51 -12.80
C THR A 230 -16.25 -8.22 -14.06
N GLU A 231 -15.79 -8.68 -15.23
CA GLU A 231 -16.52 -8.56 -16.50
C GLU A 231 -17.86 -9.32 -16.47
N GLN A 232 -17.89 -10.52 -15.88
CA GLN A 232 -19.12 -11.32 -15.73
C GLN A 232 -20.15 -10.66 -14.81
N VAL A 233 -19.70 -10.02 -13.72
CA VAL A 233 -20.59 -9.30 -12.79
C VAL A 233 -21.15 -8.03 -13.46
N THR A 234 -20.34 -7.35 -14.27
CA THR A 234 -20.76 -6.12 -14.97
C THR A 234 -21.77 -6.41 -16.08
N LEU A 235 -21.69 -7.59 -16.72
CA LEU A 235 -22.63 -8.04 -17.76
C LEU A 235 -23.95 -8.59 -17.19
N ALA A 236 -24.00 -8.89 -15.89
CA ALA A 236 -25.18 -9.41 -15.21
C ALA A 236 -26.06 -8.30 -14.57
N GLN A 237 -25.67 -7.02 -14.73
CA GLN A 237 -26.39 -5.83 -14.29
C GLN A 237 -26.93 -5.04 -15.49
#